data_AF-A0A356K3M5-F1
#
_entry.id   AF-A0A356K3M5-F1
#
_cell.length_a   1.000
_cell.length_b   1.000
_cell.length_c   1.000
_cell.angle_alpha   90.00
_cell.angle_beta   90.00
_cell.angle_gamma   90.00
#
_symmetry.space_group_name_H-M   'P 1'
#
loop_
_entity.id
_entity.type
_entity.pdbx_description
1 polymer ?
#
loop_
_entity_poly.entity_id
_entity_poly.type
_entity_poly.pdbx_seq_one_letter_code
_entity_poly.pdbx_strand_id
1 'polypeptide(L)'
;MNNDEIINILKHDKLKFKELLELYKNYLINIRTLEDKSPKFESDFDYYYANSLYTNCYAYALKLRIPAFFNNCFLNSTGSYFSFLPGVFSDKAYPNTPKSLIENVESDLDSLKIKGSGYRIAVLSEIKAYDNVKDFHFVRENTSGTWSHKLGISALIEEKSYVEIPDNYELIKILKI
;
A
#
# COMPACT_ATOMS: atom_id res chain seq x y z
N MET A 1 -8.53 15.34 -13.22
CA MET A 1 -8.41 16.28 -12.09
C MET A 1 -6.96 16.31 -11.68
N ASN A 2 -6.35 17.49 -11.67
CA ASN A 2 -4.97 17.67 -11.23
C ASN A 2 -4.89 17.75 -9.69
N ASN A 3 -3.68 17.77 -9.13
CA ASN A 3 -3.50 17.75 -7.67
C ASN A 3 -3.95 19.05 -6.97
N ASP A 4 -3.86 20.20 -7.64
CA ASP A 4 -4.29 21.48 -7.06
C ASP A 4 -5.82 21.55 -6.92
N GLU A 5 -6.55 21.05 -7.93
CA GLU A 5 -8.00 20.88 -7.88
C GLU A 5 -8.43 19.96 -6.75
N ILE A 6 -7.75 18.81 -6.59
CA ILE A 6 -8.01 17.86 -5.50
C ILE A 6 -7.82 18.54 -4.14
N ILE A 7 -6.69 19.22 -3.94
CA ILE A 7 -6.39 19.93 -2.69
C ILE A 7 -7.42 21.02 -2.42
N ASN A 8 -7.88 21.73 -3.45
CA ASN A 8 -8.89 22.77 -3.30
C ASN A 8 -10.24 22.22 -2.83
N ILE A 9 -10.70 21.11 -3.41
CA ILE A 9 -11.94 20.42 -2.96
C ILE A 9 -11.81 20.00 -1.50
N LEU A 10 -10.70 19.36 -1.14
CA LEU A 10 -10.47 18.84 0.22
C LEU A 10 -10.40 19.93 1.29
N LYS A 11 -10.10 21.18 0.93
CA LYS A 11 -10.08 22.32 1.86
C LYS A 11 -11.47 22.88 2.18
N HIS A 12 -12.44 22.72 1.27
CA HIS A 12 -13.74 23.39 1.37
C HIS A 12 -14.88 22.43 1.66
N ASP A 13 -14.75 21.17 1.23
CA ASP A 13 -15.84 20.20 1.27
C ASP A 13 -15.67 19.18 2.41
N LYS A 14 -16.78 18.84 3.06
CA LYS A 14 -16.86 17.71 4.00
C LYS A 14 -17.22 16.44 3.26
N LEU A 15 -16.20 15.71 2.81
CA LEU A 15 -16.36 14.50 2.03
C LEU A 15 -16.58 13.26 2.90
N LYS A 16 -17.43 12.35 2.41
CA LYS A 16 -17.54 10.99 2.95
C LYS A 16 -16.38 10.13 2.46
N PHE A 17 -16.16 9.00 3.15
CA PHE A 17 -15.04 8.09 2.86
C PHE A 17 -14.86 7.75 1.37
N LYS A 18 -15.93 7.37 0.66
CA LYS A 18 -15.84 6.99 -0.76
C LYS A 18 -15.39 8.14 -1.66
N GLU A 19 -15.90 9.35 -1.42
CA GLU A 19 -15.52 10.55 -2.18
C GLU A 19 -14.05 10.91 -1.92
N LEU A 20 -13.64 10.86 -0.65
CA LEU A 20 -12.26 11.10 -0.23
C LEU A 20 -11.29 10.06 -0.81
N LEU A 21 -11.67 8.79 -0.81
CA LEU A 21 -10.89 7.69 -1.40
C LEU A 21 -10.70 7.87 -2.91
N GLU A 22 -11.74 8.29 -3.64
CA GLU A 22 -11.62 8.56 -5.08
C GLU A 22 -10.66 9.73 -5.37
N LEU A 23 -10.72 10.81 -4.59
CA LEU A 23 -9.77 11.91 -4.71
C LEU A 23 -8.34 11.47 -4.37
N TYR A 24 -8.17 10.70 -3.31
CA TYR A 24 -6.86 10.18 -2.91
C TYR A 24 -6.28 9.23 -3.96
N LYS A 25 -7.10 8.34 -4.54
CA LYS A 25 -6.71 7.47 -5.64
C LYS A 25 -6.23 8.28 -6.86
N ASN A 26 -6.97 9.33 -7.25
CA ASN A 26 -6.56 10.22 -8.33
C ASN A 26 -5.25 10.95 -8.02
N TYR A 27 -5.06 11.39 -6.77
CA TYR A 27 -3.81 11.99 -6.32
C TYR A 27 -2.63 11.02 -6.45
N LEU A 28 -2.79 9.76 -6.00
CA LEU A 28 -1.76 8.72 -6.14
C LEU A 28 -1.40 8.46 -7.61
N ILE A 29 -2.40 8.37 -8.48
CA ILE A 29 -2.20 8.18 -9.92
C ILE A 29 -1.39 9.35 -10.49
N ASN A 30 -1.76 10.60 -10.16
CA ASN A 30 -1.05 11.79 -10.63
C ASN A 30 0.39 11.87 -10.11
N ILE A 31 0.65 11.56 -8.84
CA ILE A 31 2.01 11.59 -8.31
C ILE A 31 2.89 10.54 -8.99
N ARG A 32 2.36 9.35 -9.29
CA ARG A 32 3.12 8.31 -10.00
C ARG A 32 3.46 8.67 -11.45
N THR A 33 2.82 9.65 -12.08
CA THR A 33 3.26 10.12 -13.40
C THR A 33 4.46 11.07 -13.31
N LEU A 34 4.72 11.63 -12.12
CA LEU A 34 5.79 12.59 -11.86
C LEU A 34 7.02 11.95 -11.19
N GLU A 35 6.81 10.91 -10.38
CA GLU A 35 7.86 10.26 -9.61
C GLU A 35 8.50 9.05 -10.31
N ASP A 36 9.75 8.75 -9.93
CA ASP A 36 10.42 7.50 -10.31
C ASP A 36 9.65 6.30 -9.75
N LYS A 37 9.20 5.42 -10.64
CA LYS A 37 8.41 4.23 -10.32
C LYS A 37 9.26 3.07 -9.80
N SER A 38 10.58 3.14 -9.99
CA SER A 38 11.51 2.11 -9.58
C SER A 38 11.65 2.06 -8.05
N PRO A 39 11.39 0.91 -7.41
CA PRO A 39 11.65 0.73 -5.98
C PRO A 39 13.16 0.70 -5.72
N LYS A 40 13.59 1.48 -4.74
CA LYS A 40 14.99 1.60 -4.29
C LYS A 40 14.96 1.71 -2.78
N PHE A 41 15.66 0.82 -2.08
CA PHE A 41 15.61 0.76 -0.61
C PHE A 41 16.07 2.09 0.01
N GLU A 42 17.29 2.53 -0.29
CA GLU A 42 17.89 3.73 0.30
C GLU A 42 17.06 4.99 0.07
N SER A 43 16.57 5.23 -1.16
CA SER A 43 15.81 6.45 -1.47
C SER A 43 14.39 6.45 -0.89
N ASP A 44 13.83 5.28 -0.61
CA ASP A 44 12.48 5.16 -0.08
C ASP A 44 12.46 5.08 1.45
N PHE A 45 13.57 4.65 2.08
CA PHE A 45 13.68 4.40 3.52
C PHE A 45 13.18 5.59 4.36
N ASP A 46 13.73 6.78 4.14
CA ASP A 46 13.44 7.96 4.97
C ASP A 46 11.95 8.29 5.00
N TYR A 47 11.28 8.20 3.84
CA TYR A 47 9.84 8.47 3.77
C TYR A 47 9.04 7.47 4.61
N TYR A 48 9.28 6.17 4.43
CA TYR A 48 8.52 5.12 5.10
C TYR A 48 8.89 4.93 6.57
N TYR A 49 10.10 5.35 6.96
CA TYR A 49 10.53 5.45 8.34
C TYR A 49 9.81 6.61 9.03
N ALA A 50 9.87 7.83 8.46
CA ALA A 50 9.22 9.01 9.03
C ALA A 50 7.68 8.92 9.06
N ASN A 51 7.09 8.12 8.17
CA ASN A 51 5.64 7.90 8.07
C ASN A 51 5.23 6.50 8.53
N SER A 52 5.97 5.90 9.48
CA SER A 52 5.74 4.51 9.87
C SER A 52 4.33 4.24 10.37
N LEU A 53 3.76 5.15 11.17
CA LEU A 53 2.40 5.01 11.73
C LEU A 53 1.29 5.08 10.68
N TYR A 54 1.62 5.54 9.47
CA TYR A 54 0.66 5.84 8.40
C TYR A 54 0.82 4.94 7.18
N THR A 55 1.86 4.13 7.14
CA THR A 55 2.18 3.25 6.02
C THR A 55 2.45 1.86 6.57
N ASN A 56 1.97 0.83 5.88
CA ASN A 56 2.23 -0.55 6.24
C ASN A 56 3.05 -1.27 5.15
N CYS A 57 3.26 -2.58 5.32
CA CYS A 57 3.93 -3.43 4.33
C CYS A 57 3.31 -3.31 2.93
N TYR A 58 1.99 -3.19 2.83
CA TYR A 58 1.28 -3.06 1.55
C TYR A 58 1.57 -1.72 0.86
N ALA A 59 1.49 -0.62 1.61
CA ALA A 59 1.85 0.71 1.11
C ALA A 59 3.31 0.77 0.64
N TYR A 60 4.22 0.24 1.45
CA TYR A 60 5.65 0.16 1.15
C TYR A 60 5.91 -0.64 -0.13
N ALA A 61 5.32 -1.85 -0.20
CA ALA A 61 5.54 -2.76 -1.31
C ALA A 61 5.08 -2.17 -2.65
N LEU A 62 3.97 -1.42 -2.65
CA LEU A 62 3.42 -0.78 -3.85
C LEU A 62 3.99 0.62 -4.14
N LYS A 63 4.94 1.09 -3.32
CA LYS A 63 5.48 2.45 -3.35
C LYS A 63 4.40 3.54 -3.24
N LEU A 64 3.40 3.32 -2.38
CA LEU A 64 2.31 4.27 -2.12
C LEU A 64 2.70 5.23 -0.99
N ARG A 65 2.27 6.48 -1.13
CA ARG A 65 2.56 7.58 -0.19
C ARG A 65 1.26 8.23 0.25
N ILE A 66 1.14 8.54 1.53
CA ILE A 66 0.03 9.33 2.05
C ILE A 66 0.54 10.65 2.63
N PRO A 67 0.21 11.80 2.02
CA PRO A 67 0.47 13.10 2.63
C PRO A 67 -0.32 13.24 3.94
N ALA A 68 0.28 13.89 4.94
CA ALA A 68 -0.36 14.13 6.24
C ALA A 68 -1.74 14.79 6.12
N PHE A 69 -1.91 15.68 5.14
CA PHE A 69 -3.19 16.31 4.84
C PHE A 69 -4.30 15.29 4.51
N PHE A 70 -4.05 14.31 3.63
CA PHE A 70 -5.02 13.26 3.32
C PHE A 70 -5.35 12.43 4.55
N ASN A 71 -4.34 12.07 5.34
CA ASN A 71 -4.56 11.31 6.57
C ASN A 71 -5.45 12.05 7.56
N ASN A 72 -5.27 13.36 7.70
CA ASN A 72 -6.13 14.20 8.53
C ASN A 72 -7.56 14.27 7.96
N CYS A 73 -7.73 14.33 6.63
CA CYS A 73 -9.05 14.24 6.01
C CYS A 73 -9.74 12.91 6.34
N PHE A 74 -9.02 11.79 6.27
CA PHE A 74 -9.58 10.48 6.65
C PHE A 74 -9.95 10.44 8.12
N LEU A 75 -9.05 10.87 9.01
CA LEU A 75 -9.32 10.94 10.45
C LEU A 75 -10.57 11.77 10.75
N ASN A 76 -10.72 12.93 10.13
CA ASN A 76 -11.89 13.80 10.34
C ASN A 76 -13.20 13.22 9.78
N SER A 77 -13.12 12.43 8.70
CA SER A 77 -14.28 11.84 8.03
C SER A 77 -14.74 10.53 8.67
N THR A 78 -13.80 9.71 9.16
CA THR A 78 -14.08 8.33 9.61
C THR A 78 -13.78 8.08 11.09
N GLY A 79 -13.10 9.00 11.77
CA GLY A 79 -12.58 8.80 13.12
C GLY A 79 -11.26 8.03 13.19
N SER A 80 -10.69 7.62 12.05
CA SER A 80 -9.45 6.84 11.97
C SER A 80 -8.55 7.27 10.81
N TYR A 81 -7.23 7.10 10.98
CA TYR A 81 -6.28 7.26 9.87
C TYR A 81 -6.52 6.24 8.76
N PHE A 82 -6.01 6.52 7.56
CA PHE A 82 -6.18 5.62 6.43
C PHE A 82 -5.35 4.34 6.59
N SER A 83 -5.98 3.19 6.38
CA SER A 83 -5.34 1.88 6.39
C SER A 83 -5.20 1.34 4.97
N PHE A 84 -3.98 1.04 4.56
CA PHE A 84 -3.69 0.41 3.27
C PHE A 84 -3.98 -1.08 3.34
N LEU A 85 -5.24 -1.46 3.08
CA LEU A 85 -5.68 -2.86 3.04
C LEU A 85 -5.83 -3.30 1.57
N PRO A 86 -5.44 -4.52 1.20
CA PRO A 86 -5.67 -5.03 -0.15
C PRO A 86 -7.17 -5.02 -0.47
N GLY A 87 -7.52 -4.36 -1.56
CA GLY A 87 -8.90 -4.20 -2.03
C GLY A 87 -9.51 -2.83 -1.71
N VAL A 88 -8.82 -2.00 -0.89
CA VAL A 88 -9.35 -0.70 -0.47
C VAL A 88 -9.56 0.23 -1.66
N PHE A 89 -8.67 0.20 -2.66
CA PHE A 89 -8.76 1.09 -3.83
C PHE A 89 -9.76 0.59 -4.89
N SER A 90 -10.33 -0.58 -4.70
CA SER A 90 -11.27 -1.24 -5.61
C SER A 90 -12.63 -1.57 -4.97
N ASP A 91 -12.93 -0.97 -3.80
CA ASP A 91 -14.18 -1.15 -3.04
C ASP A 91 -14.47 -2.64 -2.75
N LYS A 92 -13.42 -3.42 -2.50
CA LYS A 92 -13.50 -4.84 -2.14
C LYS A 92 -13.48 -5.02 -0.62
N ALA A 93 -14.19 -6.04 -0.15
CA ALA A 93 -14.13 -6.45 1.25
C ALA A 93 -12.73 -7.00 1.60
N TYR A 94 -12.41 -7.01 2.90
CA TYR A 94 -11.16 -7.56 3.40
C TYR A 94 -10.94 -9.01 2.91
N PRO A 95 -9.73 -9.37 2.44
CA PRO A 95 -9.47 -10.69 1.90
C PRO A 95 -9.27 -11.74 3.01
N ASN A 96 -10.23 -12.66 3.17
CA ASN A 96 -10.15 -13.73 4.18
C ASN A 96 -9.55 -15.05 3.66
N THR A 97 -9.16 -15.11 2.39
CA THR A 97 -8.54 -16.28 1.76
C THR A 97 -7.35 -15.87 0.89
N PRO A 98 -6.37 -16.76 0.64
CA PRO A 98 -5.30 -16.50 -0.31
C PRO A 98 -5.80 -16.09 -1.70
N LYS A 99 -6.88 -16.71 -2.18
CA LYS A 99 -7.49 -16.36 -3.47
C LYS A 99 -8.02 -14.93 -3.47
N SER A 100 -8.85 -14.57 -2.49
CA SER A 100 -9.38 -13.19 -2.39
C SER A 100 -8.28 -12.16 -2.17
N LEU A 101 -7.17 -12.53 -1.49
CA LEU A 101 -6.02 -11.66 -1.30
C LEU A 101 -5.38 -11.30 -2.64
N ILE A 102 -5.10 -12.30 -3.48
CA ILE A 102 -4.54 -12.06 -4.81
C ILE A 102 -5.51 -11.27 -5.69
N GLU A 103 -6.81 -11.60 -5.68
CA GLU A 103 -7.82 -10.86 -6.45
C GLU A 103 -7.92 -9.39 -6.02
N ASN A 104 -7.92 -9.13 -4.72
CA ASN A 104 -7.95 -7.76 -4.18
C ASN A 104 -6.69 -6.98 -4.55
N VAL A 105 -5.51 -7.61 -4.42
CA VAL A 105 -4.25 -6.97 -4.83
C VAL A 105 -4.31 -6.63 -6.32
N GLU A 106 -4.61 -7.60 -7.19
CA GLU A 106 -4.66 -7.39 -8.64
C GLU A 106 -5.69 -6.31 -9.04
N SER A 107 -6.83 -6.24 -8.34
CA SER A 107 -7.86 -5.23 -8.56
C SER A 107 -7.41 -3.82 -8.12
N ASP A 108 -6.67 -3.71 -7.02
CA ASP A 108 -6.07 -2.44 -6.60
C ASP A 108 -4.97 -2.00 -7.57
N LEU A 109 -4.15 -2.94 -8.08
CA LEU A 109 -3.14 -2.64 -9.10
C LEU A 109 -3.77 -2.05 -10.37
N ASP A 110 -4.94 -2.58 -10.80
CA ASP A 110 -5.71 -2.06 -11.93
C ASP A 110 -6.31 -0.69 -11.62
N SER A 111 -6.95 -0.54 -10.47
CA SER A 111 -7.60 0.70 -10.04
C SER A 111 -6.61 1.87 -9.94
N LEU A 112 -5.40 1.60 -9.44
CA LEU A 112 -4.30 2.56 -9.34
C LEU A 112 -3.52 2.74 -10.64
N LYS A 113 -3.77 1.91 -11.67
CA LYS A 113 -3.04 1.92 -12.96
C LYS A 113 -1.53 1.70 -12.79
N ILE A 114 -1.15 0.75 -11.93
CA ILE A 114 0.26 0.53 -11.57
C ILE A 114 0.84 -0.76 -12.14
N LYS A 115 0.03 -1.57 -12.82
CA LYS A 115 0.49 -2.70 -13.63
C LYS A 115 1.44 -2.22 -14.75
N GLY A 116 2.48 -3.00 -15.03
CA GLY A 116 3.58 -2.66 -15.93
C GLY A 116 4.73 -1.83 -15.31
N SER A 117 4.78 -1.62 -13.99
CA SER A 117 5.86 -0.88 -13.31
C SER A 117 7.22 -1.60 -13.35
N GLY A 118 7.24 -2.90 -13.62
CA GLY A 118 8.43 -3.68 -13.93
C GLY A 118 9.12 -4.38 -12.76
N TYR A 119 8.69 -4.15 -11.52
CA TYR A 119 9.24 -4.80 -10.32
C TYR A 119 8.32 -5.91 -9.81
N ARG A 120 8.76 -6.69 -8.83
CA ARG A 120 8.00 -7.80 -8.25
C ARG A 120 7.64 -7.54 -6.80
N ILE A 121 6.51 -8.11 -6.37
CA ILE A 121 6.16 -8.24 -4.95
C ILE A 121 5.88 -9.69 -4.61
N ALA A 122 6.34 -10.14 -3.45
CA ALA A 122 5.90 -11.36 -2.81
C ALA A 122 4.69 -11.04 -1.94
N VAL A 123 3.62 -11.81 -2.13
CA VAL A 123 2.40 -11.76 -1.33
C VAL A 123 2.38 -12.96 -0.40
N LEU A 124 2.36 -12.69 0.90
CA LEU A 124 2.36 -13.70 1.95
C LEU A 124 1.05 -13.61 2.74
N SER A 125 0.60 -14.74 3.27
CA SER A 125 -0.56 -14.80 4.17
C SER A 125 -0.24 -15.69 5.36
N GLU A 126 -0.84 -15.39 6.51
CA GLU A 126 -0.74 -16.26 7.67
C GLU A 126 -1.32 -17.65 7.38
N ILE A 127 -0.64 -18.67 7.87
CA ILE A 127 -1.05 -20.07 7.84
C ILE A 127 -2.24 -20.26 8.79
N LYS A 128 -2.11 -19.77 10.03
CA LYS A 128 -3.14 -19.78 11.07
C LYS A 128 -3.52 -18.36 11.45
N ALA A 129 -4.82 -18.08 11.46
CA ALA A 129 -5.36 -16.82 11.97
C ALA A 129 -5.34 -16.81 13.50
N TYR A 130 -4.84 -15.74 14.10
CA TYR A 130 -4.91 -15.55 15.55
C TYR A 130 -6.26 -14.98 16.01
N ASP A 131 -6.93 -14.15 15.20
CA ASP A 131 -8.20 -13.49 15.52
C ASP A 131 -9.34 -13.82 14.53
N ASN A 132 -9.41 -15.07 14.06
CA ASN A 132 -10.33 -15.54 12.99
C ASN A 132 -10.17 -14.86 11.62
N VAL A 133 -9.26 -13.88 11.51
CA VAL A 133 -8.88 -13.21 10.27
C VAL A 133 -7.40 -13.45 10.05
N LYS A 134 -7.04 -13.95 8.87
CA LYS A 134 -5.63 -14.12 8.49
C LYS A 134 -5.03 -12.74 8.18
N ASP A 135 -3.85 -12.50 8.72
CA ASP A 135 -3.04 -11.36 8.30
C ASP A 135 -2.30 -11.64 6.98
N PHE A 136 -1.76 -10.58 6.38
CA PHE A 136 -0.98 -10.61 5.15
C PHE A 136 0.31 -9.82 5.30
N HIS A 137 1.32 -10.22 4.53
CA HIS A 137 2.60 -9.52 4.48
C HIS A 137 3.07 -9.35 3.05
N PHE A 138 3.78 -8.25 2.81
CA PHE A 138 4.25 -7.91 1.47
C PHE A 138 5.73 -7.56 1.49
N VAL A 139 6.46 -8.14 0.55
CA VAL A 139 7.88 -7.89 0.32
C VAL A 139 8.03 -7.42 -1.12
N ARG A 140 8.77 -6.35 -1.39
CA ARG A 140 9.03 -5.88 -2.76
C ARG A 140 10.47 -6.14 -3.17
N GLU A 141 10.65 -6.43 -4.44
CA GLU A 141 11.96 -6.42 -5.08
C GLU A 141 12.38 -4.98 -5.39
N ASN A 142 13.60 -4.62 -5.00
CA ASN A 142 14.24 -3.36 -5.35
C ASN A 142 14.97 -3.50 -6.69
N THR A 143 15.26 -2.37 -7.34
CA THR A 143 16.02 -2.35 -8.61
C THR A 143 17.44 -2.91 -8.53
N SER A 144 18.01 -3.02 -7.33
CA SER A 144 19.27 -3.73 -7.03
C SER A 144 19.15 -5.26 -7.08
N GLY A 145 17.93 -5.82 -7.17
CA GLY A 145 17.66 -7.26 -7.09
C GLY A 145 17.53 -7.80 -5.66
N THR A 146 17.69 -6.95 -4.65
CA THR A 146 17.38 -7.27 -3.25
C THR A 146 15.87 -7.21 -3.00
N TRP A 147 15.44 -7.78 -1.89
CA TRP A 147 14.07 -7.75 -1.42
C TRP A 147 13.98 -6.94 -0.14
N SER A 148 12.92 -6.16 0.03
CA SER A 148 12.70 -5.38 1.25
C SER A 148 11.26 -5.36 1.66
N HIS A 149 11.03 -5.22 2.97
CA HIS A 149 9.69 -5.11 3.54
C HIS A 149 9.69 -4.19 4.75
N LYS A 150 8.50 -3.71 5.08
CA LYS A 150 8.19 -3.01 6.31
C LYS A 150 7.41 -3.95 7.23
N LEU A 151 7.73 -4.04 8.52
CA LEU A 151 6.96 -4.87 9.45
C LEU A 151 5.72 -4.13 9.96
N GLY A 152 4.53 -4.47 9.42
CA GLY A 152 3.29 -3.79 9.77
C GLY A 152 3.41 -2.26 9.65
N ILE A 153 2.93 -1.53 10.66
CA ILE A 153 3.10 -0.07 10.80
C ILE A 153 4.33 0.33 11.64
N SER A 154 5.21 -0.62 11.97
CA SER A 154 6.42 -0.32 12.76
C SER A 154 7.43 0.50 11.96
N ALA A 155 8.38 1.16 12.62
CA ALA A 155 9.47 1.85 11.92
C ALA A 155 10.54 0.90 11.35
N LEU A 156 10.38 -0.43 11.49
CA LEU A 156 11.34 -1.40 11.00
C LEU A 156 11.11 -1.70 9.52
N ILE A 157 12.14 -1.42 8.72
CA ILE A 157 12.22 -1.72 7.30
C ILE A 157 13.54 -2.44 7.06
N GLU A 158 13.47 -3.63 6.47
CA GLU A 158 14.63 -4.49 6.28
C GLU A 158 14.85 -4.79 4.81
N GLU A 159 16.11 -4.97 4.43
CA GLU A 159 16.54 -5.39 3.11
C GLU A 159 17.38 -6.66 3.22
N LYS A 160 17.08 -7.63 2.34
CA LYS A 160 17.71 -8.95 2.28
C LYS A 160 17.96 -9.33 0.83
N SER A 161 18.83 -10.32 0.60
CA SER A 161 19.05 -10.92 -0.73
C SER A 161 17.97 -11.94 -1.14
N TYR A 162 17.01 -12.24 -0.26
CA TYR A 162 15.95 -13.22 -0.46
C TYR A 162 14.61 -12.71 0.08
N VAL A 163 13.50 -13.33 -0.34
CA VAL A 163 12.17 -13.05 0.22
C VAL A 163 12.09 -13.61 1.63
N GLU A 164 12.07 -12.75 2.63
CA GLU A 164 11.85 -13.14 4.02
C GLU A 164 10.39 -13.57 4.25
N ILE A 165 10.22 -14.78 4.79
CA ILE A 165 8.92 -15.35 5.14
C ILE A 165 8.88 -15.43 6.67
N PRO A 166 8.07 -14.59 7.34
CA PRO A 166 7.97 -14.64 8.79
C PRO A 166 7.39 -15.96 9.29
N ASP A 167 7.66 -16.29 10.55
CA ASP A 167 7.03 -17.43 11.21
C ASP A 167 5.50 -17.32 11.16
N ASN A 168 4.82 -18.45 10.92
CA ASN A 168 3.37 -18.53 10.66
C ASN A 168 2.90 -17.93 9.33
N TYR A 169 3.77 -17.52 8.39
CA TYR A 169 3.35 -17.10 7.05
C TYR A 169 3.76 -18.10 5.97
N GLU A 170 3.01 -18.11 4.88
CA GLU A 170 3.35 -18.81 3.65
C GLU A 170 3.38 -17.85 2.46
N LEU A 171 4.27 -18.12 1.50
CA LEU A 171 4.31 -17.40 0.24
C LEU A 171 3.15 -17.87 -0.65
N ILE A 172 2.22 -16.96 -0.95
CA ILE A 172 1.07 -17.24 -1.81
C ILE A 172 1.42 -17.10 -3.28
N LYS A 173 2.05 -15.97 -3.65
CA LYS A 173 2.40 -15.65 -5.04
C LYS A 173 3.45 -14.56 -5.11
N ILE A 174 4.33 -14.64 -6.11
CA ILE A 174 5.13 -13.49 -6.54
C ILE A 174 4.43 -12.86 -7.74
N LEU A 175 4.02 -11.60 -7.60
CA LEU A 175 3.36 -10.82 -8.64
C LEU A 175 4.39 -9.92 -9.32
N LYS A 176 4.39 -9.90 -10.66
CA LYS A 176 5.07 -8.86 -11.43
C LYS A 176 4.11 -7.69 -11.58
N ILE A 177 4.52 -6.53 -11.08
CA ILE A 177 3.77 -5.29 -11.17
C ILE A 177 4.23 -4.49 -12.35
#